data_AF-A0A353PSZ6-F1
#
_entry.id   AF-A0A353PSZ6-F1
#
_cell.length_a   1.000
_cell.length_b   1.000
_cell.length_c   1.000
_cell.angle_alpha   90.00
_cell.angle_beta   90.00
_cell.angle_gamma   90.00
#
_symmetry.space_group_name_H-M   'P 1'
#
loop_
_entity.id
_entity.type
_entity.pdbx_description
1 polymer ?
#
loop_
_entity_poly.entity_id
_entity_poly.type
_entity_poly.pdbx_seq_one_letter_code
_entity_poly.pdbx_strand_id
1 'polypeptide(L)'
;EMSHRSKAFEPIIAETEALVRELMQIPENYKVLFLQGGASQQFAMVPMNLKNKGKAAFIDTGVWSKKAISEAKKYLDVEVLASSKDKNYSYIPQLEKIEGDYDYVHITLNN
;
A
#
# COMPACT_ATOMS: atom_id res chain seq x y z
N GLU A 1 -29.54 13.66 -0.06
CA GLU A 1 -28.07 13.84 -0.12
C GLU A 1 -27.60 14.35 1.25
N MET A 2 -26.51 13.81 1.81
CA MET A 2 -25.93 14.25 3.08
C MET A 2 -24.61 14.98 2.78
N SER A 3 -24.44 16.20 3.27
CA SER A 3 -23.18 16.93 3.11
C SER A 3 -22.08 16.31 3.97
N HIS A 4 -20.89 16.11 3.38
CA HIS A 4 -19.70 15.62 4.09
C HIS A 4 -19.18 16.60 5.18
N ARG A 5 -19.67 17.84 5.20
CA ARG A 5 -19.38 18.83 6.25
C ARG A 5 -20.54 19.03 7.22
N SER A 6 -21.59 18.22 7.11
CA SER A 6 -22.73 18.33 8.00
C SER A 6 -22.41 17.71 9.36
N LYS A 7 -23.05 18.26 10.40
CA LYS A 7 -23.04 17.67 11.76
C LYS A 7 -23.55 16.23 11.81
N ALA A 8 -24.27 15.78 10.77
CA ALA A 8 -24.75 14.41 10.66
C ALA A 8 -23.66 13.45 10.15
N PHE A 9 -22.72 13.92 9.30
CA PHE A 9 -21.66 13.08 8.72
C PHE A 9 -20.40 13.03 9.57
N GLU A 10 -20.04 14.15 10.22
CA GLU A 10 -18.87 14.25 11.08
C GLU A 10 -18.73 13.10 12.11
N PRO A 11 -19.79 12.71 12.88
CA PRO A 11 -19.67 11.58 13.80
C PRO A 11 -19.43 10.25 13.07
N ILE A 12 -19.97 10.06 11.87
CA ILE A 12 -19.84 8.81 11.10
C ILE A 12 -18.37 8.58 10.71
N ILE A 13 -17.70 9.60 10.15
CA ILE A 13 -16.30 9.47 9.75
C ILE A 13 -15.36 9.38 10.96
N ALA A 14 -15.66 10.10 12.05
CA ALA A 14 -14.89 10.04 13.28
C ALA A 14 -14.98 8.66 13.95
N GLU A 15 -16.19 8.09 14.05
CA GLU A 15 -16.40 6.75 14.57
C GLU A 15 -15.73 5.69 13.69
N THR A 16 -15.83 5.83 12.37
CA THR A 16 -15.17 4.91 11.43
C THR A 16 -13.64 4.94 11.59
N GLU A 17 -13.03 6.12 11.71
CA GLU A 17 -11.58 6.23 11.99
C GLU A 17 -11.22 5.58 13.33
N ALA A 18 -11.99 5.86 14.38
CA ALA A 18 -11.75 5.30 15.72
C ALA A 18 -11.80 3.77 15.71
N LEU A 19 -12.81 3.18 15.08
CA LEU A 19 -12.96 1.73 14.97
C LEU A 19 -11.82 1.08 14.17
N VAL A 20 -11.38 1.70 13.06
CA VAL A 20 -10.23 1.20 12.29
C VAL A 20 -8.96 1.23 13.13
N ARG A 21 -8.72 2.32 13.89
CA ARG A 21 -7.57 2.45 14.78
C ARG A 21 -7.59 1.40 15.89
N GLU A 22 -8.75 1.17 16.50
CA GLU A 22 -8.94 0.18 17.56
C GLU A 22 -8.67 -1.23 17.03
N LEU A 23 -9.38 -1.64 15.97
CA LEU A 23 -9.31 -3.00 15.41
C LEU A 23 -7.91 -3.37 14.93
N MET A 24 -7.20 -2.42 14.33
CA MET A 24 -5.88 -2.64 13.75
C MET A 24 -4.73 -2.19 14.67
N GLN A 25 -5.04 -1.72 15.89
CA GLN A 25 -4.08 -1.23 16.88
C GLN A 25 -3.13 -0.15 16.31
N ILE A 26 -3.68 0.82 15.58
CA ILE A 26 -2.90 1.84 14.85
C ILE A 26 -2.38 2.91 15.83
N PRO A 27 -1.07 3.14 15.94
CA PRO A 27 -0.51 4.16 16.84
C PRO A 27 -0.75 5.59 16.35
N GLU A 28 -0.62 6.56 17.25
CA GLU A 28 -0.95 7.98 17.00
C GLU A 28 -0.07 8.64 15.93
N ASN A 29 1.14 8.11 15.70
CA ASN A 29 2.06 8.60 14.68
C ASN A 29 1.69 8.18 13.25
N TYR A 30 0.60 7.42 13.06
CA TYR A 30 0.04 7.08 11.75
C TYR A 30 -1.27 7.83 11.49
N LYS A 31 -1.48 8.19 10.22
CA LYS A 31 -2.72 8.81 9.73
C LYS A 31 -3.59 7.77 9.03
N VAL A 32 -4.90 7.83 9.27
CA VAL A 32 -5.92 7.01 8.59
C VAL A 32 -6.59 7.89 7.53
N LEU A 33 -6.64 7.40 6.30
CA LEU A 33 -7.23 8.12 5.17
C LEU A 33 -8.30 7.26 4.48
N PHE A 34 -9.45 7.86 4.19
CA PHE A 34 -10.52 7.23 3.41
C PHE A 34 -10.53 7.81 1.99
N LEU A 35 -10.06 7.04 1.01
CA LEU A 35 -9.81 7.51 -0.35
C LEU A 35 -10.63 6.75 -1.39
N GLN A 36 -10.97 7.43 -2.49
CA GLN A 36 -11.63 6.83 -3.65
C GLN A 36 -10.63 6.08 -4.55
N GLY A 37 -11.15 5.40 -5.57
CA GLY A 37 -10.35 4.76 -6.63
C GLY A 37 -9.80 3.37 -6.32
N GLY A 38 -9.94 2.92 -5.08
CA GLY A 38 -9.54 1.59 -4.64
C GLY A 38 -8.03 1.34 -4.74
N ALA A 39 -7.64 0.07 -4.57
CA ALA A 39 -6.23 -0.33 -4.54
C ALA A 39 -5.48 -0.01 -5.84
N SER A 40 -6.15 -0.11 -6.99
CA SER A 40 -5.53 0.20 -8.29
C SER A 40 -5.05 1.64 -8.38
N GLN A 41 -5.79 2.61 -7.84
CA GLN A 41 -5.34 4.01 -7.80
C GLN A 41 -4.17 4.18 -6.82
N GLN A 42 -4.15 3.42 -5.72
CA GLN A 42 -3.04 3.46 -4.77
C GLN A 42 -1.72 2.94 -5.37
N PHE A 43 -1.75 2.04 -6.36
CA PHE A 43 -0.54 1.61 -7.08
C PHE A 43 0.18 2.77 -7.80
N ALA A 44 -0.53 3.85 -8.14
CA ALA A 44 0.06 5.08 -8.66
C ALA A 44 0.29 6.12 -7.55
N MET A 45 -0.62 6.25 -6.58
CA MET A 45 -0.48 7.27 -5.53
C MET A 45 0.69 7.01 -4.58
N VAL A 46 0.94 5.75 -4.21
CA VAL A 46 2.07 5.39 -3.34
C VAL A 46 3.41 5.87 -3.92
N PRO A 47 3.79 5.50 -5.16
CA PRO A 47 5.04 5.98 -5.73
C PRO A 47 5.06 7.50 -5.89
N MET A 48 3.95 8.16 -6.23
CA MET A 48 3.94 9.63 -6.35
C MET A 48 4.16 10.36 -5.01
N ASN A 49 3.64 9.83 -3.91
CA ASN A 49 3.70 10.50 -2.60
C ASN A 49 4.91 10.10 -1.77
N LEU A 50 5.45 8.89 -1.96
CA LEU A 50 6.61 8.40 -1.21
C LEU A 50 7.94 8.56 -1.95
N LYS A 51 7.92 9.01 -3.20
CA LYS A 51 9.15 9.26 -3.98
C LYS A 51 10.04 10.27 -3.26
N ASN A 52 11.26 9.83 -2.99
CA ASN A 52 12.35 10.69 -2.51
C ASN A 52 13.52 10.62 -3.49
N LYS A 53 14.20 9.47 -3.58
CA LYS A 53 15.32 9.21 -4.49
C LYS A 53 14.88 8.68 -5.85
N GLY A 54 13.68 8.13 -5.93
CA GLY A 54 13.13 7.57 -7.16
C GLY A 54 13.36 6.07 -7.33
N LYS A 55 13.71 5.33 -6.27
CA LYS A 55 13.94 3.88 -6.31
C LYS A 55 13.09 3.16 -5.25
N ALA A 56 12.38 2.10 -5.63
CA ALA A 56 11.58 1.31 -4.71
C ALA A 56 11.74 -0.20 -4.92
N ALA A 57 11.61 -0.95 -3.83
CA ALA A 57 11.72 -2.41 -3.83
C ALA A 57 10.33 -3.07 -3.79
N PHE A 58 10.18 -4.17 -4.54
CA PHE A 58 8.92 -4.90 -4.63
C PHE A 58 9.13 -6.41 -4.45
N ILE A 59 8.10 -7.08 -3.94
CA ILE A 59 8.05 -8.55 -3.84
C ILE A 59 6.89 -9.05 -4.71
N ASP A 60 7.21 -9.82 -5.75
CA ASP A 60 6.24 -10.37 -6.71
C ASP A 60 5.57 -11.63 -6.16
N THR A 61 4.44 -11.42 -5.51
CA THR A 61 3.62 -12.46 -4.88
C THR A 61 2.39 -12.87 -5.67
N GLY A 62 2.12 -12.30 -6.86
CA GLY A 62 0.96 -12.69 -7.66
C GLY A 62 0.37 -11.58 -8.51
N VAL A 63 -0.93 -11.69 -8.81
CA VAL A 63 -1.63 -10.79 -9.74
C VAL A 63 -1.62 -9.34 -9.26
N TRP A 64 -1.79 -9.11 -7.97
CA TRP A 64 -1.86 -7.75 -7.40
C TRP A 64 -0.51 -7.05 -7.34
N SER A 65 0.53 -7.75 -6.87
CA SER A 65 1.89 -7.22 -6.85
C SER A 65 2.43 -6.97 -8.26
N LYS A 66 2.09 -7.80 -9.26
CA LYS A 66 2.37 -7.51 -10.68
C LYS A 66 1.76 -6.19 -11.16
N LYS A 67 0.49 -5.94 -10.84
CA LYS A 67 -0.18 -4.69 -11.20
C LYS A 67 0.48 -3.50 -10.50
N ALA A 68 0.82 -3.64 -9.21
CA ALA A 68 1.53 -2.61 -8.46
C ALA A 68 2.92 -2.31 -9.06
N ILE A 69 3.71 -3.33 -9.39
CA ILE A 69 5.02 -3.21 -10.04
C ILE A 69 4.89 -2.49 -11.39
N SER A 70 3.92 -2.91 -12.21
CA SER A 70 3.71 -2.33 -13.54
C SER A 70 3.32 -0.85 -13.47
N GLU A 71 2.53 -0.46 -12.49
CA GLU A 71 2.13 0.94 -12.29
C GLU A 71 3.28 1.77 -11.73
N ALA A 72 4.00 1.27 -10.72
CA ALA A 72 5.10 1.99 -10.08
C ALA A 72 6.27 2.29 -11.03
N LYS A 73 6.53 1.41 -12.02
CA LYS A 73 7.53 1.62 -13.08
C LYS A 73 7.32 2.89 -13.92
N LYS A 74 6.13 3.49 -13.88
CA LYS A 74 5.85 4.77 -14.55
C LYS A 74 6.45 5.97 -13.80
N TYR A 75 6.80 5.81 -12.52
CA TYR A 75 7.15 6.90 -11.61
C TYR A 75 8.52 6.74 -10.95
N LEU A 76 8.99 5.50 -10.79
CA LEU A 76 10.19 5.11 -10.06
C LEU A 76 11.00 4.05 -10.83
N ASP A 77 12.29 3.96 -10.50
CA ASP A 77 13.07 2.74 -10.71
C ASP A 77 12.60 1.66 -9.74
N VAL A 78 12.26 0.48 -10.26
CA VAL A 78 11.62 -0.60 -9.51
C VAL A 78 12.50 -1.84 -9.53
N GLU A 79 12.94 -2.25 -8.35
CA GLU A 79 13.70 -3.48 -8.14
C GLU A 79 12.80 -4.56 -7.54
N VAL A 80 12.77 -5.75 -8.14
CA VAL A 80 12.02 -6.90 -7.61
C VAL A 80 12.99 -7.79 -6.83
N LEU A 81 12.89 -7.77 -5.50
CA LEU A 81 13.83 -8.46 -4.62
C LEU A 81 13.54 -9.96 -4.46
N ALA A 82 12.26 -10.35 -4.58
CA ALA A 82 11.85 -11.74 -4.48
C ALA A 82 10.54 -11.98 -5.25
N SER A 83 10.30 -13.24 -5.60
CA SER A 83 9.07 -13.66 -6.29
C SER A 83 8.69 -15.08 -5.86
N SER A 84 7.39 -15.36 -5.73
CA SER A 84 6.88 -16.73 -5.54
C SER A 84 6.38 -17.38 -6.84
N LYS A 85 6.74 -16.80 -7.99
CA LYS A 85 6.39 -17.31 -9.32
C LYS A 85 6.84 -18.75 -9.55
N ASP A 86 7.94 -19.16 -8.93
CA ASP A 86 8.52 -20.50 -9.04
C ASP A 86 7.59 -21.62 -8.53
N LYS A 87 6.67 -21.30 -7.61
CA LYS A 87 5.61 -22.20 -7.14
C LYS A 87 4.21 -21.70 -7.50
N ASN A 88 4.08 -21.02 -8.63
CA ASN A 88 2.79 -20.49 -9.10
C ASN A 88 2.09 -19.61 -8.05
N TYR A 89 2.87 -18.80 -7.33
CA TYR A 89 2.39 -17.86 -6.32
C TYR A 89 1.70 -18.51 -5.12
N SER A 90 2.07 -19.74 -4.73
CA SER A 90 1.46 -20.46 -3.60
C SER A 90 2.01 -20.11 -2.22
N TYR A 91 2.95 -19.17 -2.14
CA TYR A 91 3.57 -18.74 -0.89
C TYR A 91 3.99 -17.27 -0.96
N ILE A 92 4.28 -16.68 0.20
CA ILE A 92 4.88 -15.35 0.32
C ILE A 92 6.38 -15.54 0.60
N PRO A 93 7.29 -15.00 -0.24
CA PRO A 93 8.72 -15.08 0.02
C PRO A 93 9.09 -14.44 1.37
N GLN A 94 9.90 -15.14 2.16
CA GLN A 94 10.44 -14.60 3.41
C GLN A 94 11.76 -13.88 3.13
N LEU A 95 11.84 -12.62 3.52
CA LEU A 95 13.06 -11.83 3.51
C LEU A 95 13.37 -11.43 4.94
N GLU A 96 14.49 -11.89 5.48
CA GLU A 96 14.90 -11.55 6.86
C GLU A 96 15.29 -10.09 6.99
N LYS A 97 15.94 -9.54 5.96
CA LYS A 97 16.39 -8.15 5.91
C LYS A 97 16.37 -7.65 4.49
N ILE A 98 15.91 -6.41 4.32
CA ILE A 98 15.99 -5.68 3.06
C ILE A 98 17.12 -4.67 3.20
N GLU A 99 18.16 -4.84 2.38
CA GLU A 99 19.30 -3.94 2.31
C GLU A 99 19.26 -3.19 0.98
N GLY A 100 19.63 -1.91 1.02
CA GLY A 100 19.64 -1.05 -0.14
C GLY A 100 19.04 0.31 0.16
N ASP A 101 19.23 1.21 -0.80
CA ASP A 101 18.77 2.59 -0.70
C ASP A 101 17.46 2.74 -1.47
N TYR A 102 16.35 2.44 -0.80
CA TYR A 102 15.00 2.50 -1.36
C TYR A 102 14.13 3.52 -0.63
N ASP A 103 13.24 4.16 -1.37
CA ASP A 103 12.22 5.05 -0.82
C ASP A 103 11.19 4.26 0.00
N TYR A 104 10.83 3.06 -0.47
CA TYR A 104 9.94 2.14 0.24
C TYR A 104 10.04 0.70 -0.32
N VAL A 105 9.42 -0.23 0.41
CA VAL A 105 9.21 -1.62 0.00
C VAL A 105 7.71 -1.89 -0.13
N HIS A 106 7.30 -2.55 -1.21
CA HIS A 106 5.93 -3.00 -1.41
C HIS A 106 5.82 -4.53 -1.43
N ILE A 107 4.92 -5.05 -0.60
CA ILE A 107 4.55 -6.47 -0.54
C ILE A 107 3.02 -6.59 -0.58
N THR A 108 2.53 -7.64 -1.22
CA THR A 108 1.11 -8.00 -1.18
C THR A 108 0.97 -9.39 -0.58
N LEU A 109 0.28 -9.49 0.55
CA LEU A 109 0.23 -10.70 1.38
C LEU A 109 -0.98 -11.61 1.11
N ASN A 110 -1.93 -11.14 0.29
CA ASN A 110 -3.09 -11.92 -0.14
C ASN A 110 -2.89 -12.45 -1.57
N ASN A 111 -2.30 -13.64 -1.66
CA ASN A 111 -2.11 -14.40 -2.89
C ASN A 111 -3.07 -15.58 -3.01
#